data_AF-A0A7J0AIK4-F1
#
_entry.id   AF-A0A7J0AIK4-F1
#
_cell.length_a   1.000
_cell.length_b   1.000
_cell.length_c   1.000
_cell.angle_alpha   90.00
_cell.angle_beta   90.00
_cell.angle_gamma   90.00
#
_symmetry.space_group_name_H-M   'P 1'
#
loop_
_entity.id
_entity.type
_entity.pdbx_description
1 polymer ?
#
loop_
_entity_poly.entity_id
_entity_poly.type
_entity_poly.pdbx_seq_one_letter_code
_entity_poly.pdbx_strand_id
1 'polypeptide(L)'
;MKKLIIGACGVAVLALASCGNCSDTSCSSSTSDSLSNAYGEYVGSVLGNDYQRMDDGNKKEFMRGMQIVFGANDDRNTQMGMQVAIQMMGEIKQLENEGVVVDRAKAMNAFKKAFMADSIDMETVQKAAQEFQGLMTKAREEATAAKEAEKAAAPDAVENVKLGNEYVAEIKAKDSSVKTTESGLSYKIDAEGEAAKPTANSTVVVNYTGRHLNGDVFDSTDGRGPATFNLQGVVPGFREGLMLIGKGGKATLYIPGELAYGSNGQPSANIGPNEMLVFDVELLEVNPE
;
A
#
# COMPACT_ATOMS: atom_id res chain seq x y z
N MET A 1 4.95 12.58 12.29
CA MET A 1 5.13 13.57 11.20
C MET A 1 5.78 14.85 11.75
N LYS A 2 7.12 14.91 11.80
CA LYS A 2 7.83 16.17 12.10
C LYS A 2 8.41 16.68 10.78
N LYS A 3 8.05 17.90 10.40
CA LYS A 3 8.42 18.54 9.14
C LYS A 3 9.95 18.74 9.11
N LEU A 4 10.63 18.02 8.21
CA LEU A 4 12.03 18.25 7.85
C LEU A 4 12.09 19.53 7.01
N ILE A 5 12.58 20.62 7.62
CA ILE A 5 12.92 21.83 6.90
C ILE A 5 14.35 21.63 6.39
N ILE A 6 14.47 21.34 5.09
CA ILE A 6 15.74 21.35 4.37
C ILE A 6 16.20 22.82 4.34
N GLY A 7 17.13 23.17 5.22
CA GLY A 7 17.73 24.50 5.26
C GLY A 7 18.51 24.75 3.97
N ALA A 8 18.10 25.77 3.23
CA ALA A 8 18.80 26.26 2.05
C ALA A 8 20.26 26.59 2.41
N CYS A 9 21.22 25.93 1.73
CA CYS A 9 22.64 26.24 1.80
C CYS A 9 22.89 27.63 1.22
N GLY A 10 22.88 28.66 2.08
CA GLY A 10 23.45 29.97 1.74
C GLY A 10 24.97 29.86 1.75
N VAL A 11 25.59 29.85 0.57
CA VAL A 11 27.05 29.91 0.42
C VAL A 11 27.53 31.30 0.84
N ALA A 12 27.99 31.45 2.09
CA ALA A 12 28.72 32.63 2.52
C ALA A 12 30.18 32.49 2.05
N VAL A 13 30.54 33.21 1.00
CA VAL A 13 31.93 33.34 0.54
C VAL A 13 32.70 34.14 1.59
N LEU A 14 33.51 33.45 2.40
CA LEU A 14 34.48 34.08 3.29
C LEU A 14 35.66 34.60 2.46
N ALA A 15 35.70 35.92 2.26
CA ALA A 15 36.87 36.60 1.73
C ALA A 15 37.99 36.59 2.78
N LEU A 16 39.07 35.84 2.53
CA LEU A 16 40.31 35.96 3.29
C LEU A 16 41.21 37.00 2.62
N ALA A 17 41.58 38.03 3.37
CA ALA A 17 42.51 39.07 2.95
C ALA A 17 43.89 38.87 3.57
N SER A 18 44.92 39.08 2.72
CA SER A 18 46.26 39.63 3.04
C SER A 18 47.23 38.70 3.82
N CYS A 19 48.51 38.51 3.51
CA CYS A 19 49.45 39.08 2.53
C CYS A 19 50.73 38.22 2.51
N GLY A 20 51.46 38.21 1.40
CA GLY A 20 52.85 37.75 1.34
C GLY A 20 53.37 37.73 -0.09
N ASN A 21 54.25 38.66 -0.43
CA ASN A 21 54.95 38.77 -1.72
C ASN A 21 55.38 37.40 -2.27
N CYS A 22 54.77 36.94 -3.36
CA CYS A 22 55.23 35.78 -4.12
C CYS A 22 55.02 36.04 -5.61
N SER A 23 56.09 36.47 -6.27
CA SER A 23 56.22 36.37 -7.72
C SER A 23 56.55 34.91 -8.04
N ASP A 24 55.55 34.10 -8.39
CA ASP A 24 55.65 32.95 -9.30
C ASP A 24 54.37 32.10 -9.24
N THR A 25 54.05 31.48 -10.37
CA THR A 25 52.91 30.57 -10.62
C THR A 25 52.83 29.37 -9.66
N SER A 26 53.84 29.16 -8.79
CA SER A 26 53.92 28.08 -7.81
C SER A 26 53.16 28.34 -6.49
N CYS A 27 52.87 29.60 -6.13
CA CYS A 27 52.10 29.91 -4.91
C CYS A 27 50.58 29.87 -5.10
N SER A 28 50.08 29.96 -6.34
CA SER A 28 48.65 29.83 -6.59
C SER A 28 48.18 28.38 -6.45
N SER A 29 49.02 27.40 -6.80
CA SER A 29 48.71 25.99 -6.62
C SER A 29 48.71 25.61 -5.13
N SER A 30 49.70 26.01 -4.32
CA SER A 30 49.74 25.65 -2.90
C SER A 30 48.56 26.20 -2.10
N THR A 31 48.12 27.42 -2.41
CA THR A 31 46.95 28.06 -1.77
C THR A 31 45.66 27.43 -2.27
N SER A 32 45.57 27.12 -3.57
CA SER A 32 44.42 26.42 -4.16
C SER A 32 44.28 24.99 -3.62
N ASP A 33 45.39 24.27 -3.46
CA ASP A 33 45.44 22.92 -2.89
C ASP A 33 45.00 22.94 -1.43
N SER A 34 45.51 23.92 -0.66
CA SER A 34 45.10 24.13 0.73
C SER A 34 43.61 24.47 0.85
N LEU A 35 43.09 25.33 -0.03
CA LEU A 35 41.67 25.66 -0.09
C LEU A 35 40.81 24.44 -0.46
N SER A 36 41.26 23.62 -1.41
CA SER A 36 40.55 22.42 -1.85
C SER A 36 40.44 21.40 -0.71
N ASN A 37 41.53 21.17 0.02
CA ASN A 37 41.55 20.32 1.21
C ASN A 37 40.62 20.89 2.30
N ALA A 38 40.73 22.19 2.61
CA ALA A 38 39.91 22.83 3.62
C ALA A 38 38.40 22.79 3.28
N TYR A 39 38.04 22.96 2.00
CA TYR A 39 36.66 22.85 1.54
C TYR A 39 36.13 21.42 1.68
N GLY A 40 36.90 20.42 1.25
CA GLY A 40 36.54 19.01 1.40
C GLY A 40 36.40 18.59 2.86
N GLU A 41 37.34 18.99 3.72
CA GLU A 41 37.29 18.76 5.17
C GLU A 41 36.09 19.43 5.82
N TYR A 42 35.78 20.68 5.46
CA TYR A 42 34.62 21.40 5.97
C TYR A 42 33.31 20.71 5.58
N VAL A 43 33.07 20.48 4.28
CA VAL A 43 31.84 19.84 3.79
C VAL A 43 31.72 18.42 4.34
N GLY A 44 32.81 17.65 4.35
CA GLY A 44 32.85 16.30 4.90
C GLY A 44 32.56 16.26 6.40
N SER A 45 33.04 17.24 7.18
CA SER A 45 32.77 17.34 8.63
C SER A 45 31.32 17.71 8.92
N VAL A 46 30.74 18.64 8.16
CA VAL A 46 29.32 19.03 8.27
C VAL A 46 28.42 17.83 7.96
N LEU A 47 28.60 17.22 6.79
CA LEU A 47 27.81 16.05 6.37
C LEU A 47 28.05 14.86 7.30
N GLY A 48 29.29 14.64 7.75
CA GLY A 48 29.64 13.56 8.67
C GLY A 48 28.92 13.67 10.02
N ASN A 49 28.76 14.89 10.54
CA ASN A 49 28.01 15.14 11.77
C ASN A 49 26.50 14.86 11.59
N ASP A 50 25.92 15.24 10.46
CA ASP A 50 24.50 14.97 10.15
C ASP A 50 24.26 13.48 9.89
N TYR A 51 25.20 12.81 9.22
CA TYR A 51 25.13 11.38 8.92
C TYR A 51 25.22 10.50 10.16
N GLN A 52 25.92 10.94 11.21
CA GLN A 52 25.94 10.25 12.51
C GLN A 52 24.57 10.18 13.19
N ARG A 53 23.62 11.01 12.75
CA ARG A 53 22.25 11.09 13.31
C ARG A 53 21.24 10.31 12.47
N MET A 54 21.68 9.66 11.38
CA MET A 54 20.88 8.79 10.53
C MET A 54 21.06 7.33 10.94
N ASP A 55 19.95 6.59 11.07
CA ASP A 55 19.91 5.23 11.63
C ASP A 55 20.33 4.13 10.62
N ASP A 56 20.39 4.44 9.31
CA ASP A 56 20.58 3.46 8.22
C ASP A 56 21.85 3.69 7.35
N GLY A 57 22.75 4.57 7.79
CA GLY A 57 23.76 5.14 6.91
C GLY A 57 24.89 4.20 6.47
N ASN A 58 24.83 3.69 5.23
CA ASN A 58 25.98 3.05 4.56
C ASN A 58 26.94 4.10 3.94
N LYS A 59 27.91 4.58 4.75
CA LYS A 59 28.92 5.56 4.33
C LYS A 59 29.68 5.16 3.05
N LYS A 60 29.89 3.86 2.83
CA LYS A 60 30.62 3.36 1.65
C LYS A 60 29.85 3.63 0.37
N GLU A 61 28.53 3.37 0.36
CA GLU A 61 27.70 3.64 -0.81
C GLU A 61 27.45 5.13 -1.02
N PHE A 62 27.34 5.91 0.07
CA PHE A 62 27.28 7.37 -0.01
C PHE A 62 28.54 7.94 -0.69
N MET A 63 29.73 7.52 -0.24
CA MET A 63 31.00 7.94 -0.84
C MET A 63 31.14 7.47 -2.29
N ARG A 64 30.66 6.27 -2.61
CA ARG A 64 30.62 5.78 -4.00
C ARG A 64 29.79 6.70 -4.88
N GLY A 65 28.63 7.16 -4.41
CA GLY A 65 27.80 8.15 -5.12
C GLY A 65 28.53 9.47 -5.35
N MET A 66 29.22 9.99 -4.33
CA MET A 66 30.04 11.19 -4.47
C MET A 66 31.16 11.02 -5.50
N GLN A 67 31.86 9.87 -5.47
CA GLN A 67 32.94 9.57 -6.40
C GLN A 67 32.46 9.47 -7.86
N ILE A 68 31.23 9.00 -8.10
CA ILE A 68 30.64 8.99 -9.44
C ILE A 68 30.50 10.42 -9.97
N VAL A 69 30.03 11.37 -9.15
CA VAL A 69 29.83 12.76 -9.56
C VAL A 69 31.18 13.50 -9.70
N PHE A 70 32.10 13.35 -8.74
CA PHE A 70 33.42 14.00 -8.78
C PHE A 70 34.34 13.42 -9.88
N GLY A 71 34.12 12.17 -10.28
CA GLY A 71 34.85 11.52 -11.36
C GLY A 71 34.23 11.71 -12.75
N ALA A 72 33.04 12.32 -12.83
CA ALA A 72 32.37 12.61 -14.10
C ALA A 72 32.92 13.89 -14.74
N ASN A 73 32.82 13.99 -16.07
CA ASN A 73 33.07 15.25 -16.76
C ASN A 73 32.01 16.28 -16.34
N ASP A 74 32.41 17.54 -16.15
CA ASP A 74 31.52 18.60 -15.69
C ASP A 74 30.68 19.22 -16.83
N ASP A 75 30.71 18.62 -18.02
CA ASP A 75 29.95 19.09 -19.16
C ASP A 75 28.43 18.98 -18.94
N ARG A 76 27.71 19.92 -19.54
CA ARG A 76 26.26 20.07 -19.39
C ARG A 76 25.48 18.80 -19.73
N ASN A 77 25.91 18.04 -20.74
CA ASN A 77 25.17 16.85 -21.18
C ASN A 77 25.37 15.69 -20.19
N THR A 78 26.58 15.53 -19.65
CA THR A 78 26.86 14.58 -18.57
C THR A 78 26.02 14.90 -17.34
N GLN A 79 25.93 16.17 -16.94
CA GLN A 79 25.08 16.59 -15.82
C GLN A 79 23.58 16.33 -16.08
N MET A 80 23.09 16.65 -17.27
CA MET A 80 21.69 16.37 -17.67
C MET A 80 21.41 14.85 -17.65
N GLY A 81 22.32 14.04 -18.18
CA GLY A 81 22.20 12.58 -18.17
C GLY A 81 22.16 12.01 -16.76
N MET A 82 23.00 12.51 -15.85
CA MET A 82 22.97 12.14 -14.43
C MET A 82 21.62 12.49 -13.78
N GLN A 83 21.09 13.69 -14.04
CA GLN A 83 19.82 14.12 -13.48
C GLN A 83 18.64 13.26 -13.97
N VAL A 84 18.58 12.95 -15.27
CA VAL A 84 17.58 12.05 -15.84
C VAL A 84 17.68 10.65 -15.25
N ALA A 85 18.91 10.11 -15.11
CA ALA A 85 19.13 8.81 -14.51
C ALA A 85 18.67 8.75 -13.05
N ILE A 86 18.95 9.78 -12.25
CA ILE A 86 18.48 9.88 -10.86
C ILE A 86 16.96 9.90 -10.80
N GLN A 87 16.29 10.68 -11.67
CA GLN A 87 14.84 10.73 -11.74
C GLN A 87 14.25 9.36 -12.11
N MET A 88 14.74 8.73 -13.17
CA MET A 88 14.28 7.40 -13.60
C MET A 88 14.45 6.34 -12.50
N MET A 89 15.57 6.39 -11.77
CA MET A 89 15.81 5.48 -10.65
C MET A 89 14.85 5.74 -9.48
N GLY A 90 14.46 7.00 -9.25
CA GLY A 90 13.43 7.36 -8.27
C GLY A 90 12.08 6.77 -8.64
N GLU A 91 11.66 6.91 -9.91
CA GLU A 91 10.42 6.34 -10.43
C GLU A 91 10.43 4.81 -10.36
N ILE A 92 11.51 4.15 -10.79
CA ILE A 92 11.66 2.69 -10.67
C ILE A 92 11.55 2.23 -9.21
N LYS A 93 12.21 2.92 -8.28
CA LYS A 93 12.14 2.58 -6.85
C LYS A 93 10.72 2.74 -6.30
N GLN A 94 9.98 3.75 -6.76
CA GLN A 94 8.57 3.89 -6.40
C GLN A 94 7.74 2.71 -6.92
N LEU A 95 7.95 2.29 -8.15
CA LEU A 95 7.27 1.12 -8.73
C LEU A 95 7.61 -0.17 -7.96
N GLU A 96 8.89 -0.38 -7.64
CA GLU A 96 9.35 -1.52 -6.83
C GLU A 96 8.66 -1.55 -5.45
N ASN A 97 8.48 -0.39 -4.80
CA ASN A 97 7.75 -0.29 -3.53
C ASN A 97 6.24 -0.57 -3.70
N GLU A 98 5.67 -0.25 -4.86
CA GLU A 98 4.29 -0.61 -5.22
C GLU A 98 4.16 -2.12 -5.54
N GLY A 99 5.27 -2.87 -5.62
CA GLY A 99 5.31 -4.30 -5.96
C GLY A 99 5.53 -4.57 -7.45
N VAL A 100 5.75 -3.52 -8.24
CA VAL A 100 6.02 -3.62 -9.68
C VAL A 100 7.53 -3.71 -9.89
N VAL A 101 7.99 -4.88 -10.34
CA VAL A 101 9.43 -5.14 -10.55
C VAL A 101 9.85 -4.64 -11.93
N VAL A 102 10.86 -3.77 -11.98
CA VAL A 102 11.45 -3.26 -13.23
C VAL A 102 12.89 -3.73 -13.38
N ASP A 103 13.19 -4.40 -14.49
CA ASP A 103 14.57 -4.77 -14.84
C ASP A 103 15.33 -3.52 -15.30
N ARG A 104 16.21 -3.02 -14.43
CA ARG A 104 17.00 -1.79 -14.63
C ARG A 104 17.89 -1.85 -15.87
N ALA A 105 18.45 -3.02 -16.18
CA ALA A 105 19.33 -3.19 -17.34
C ALA A 105 18.53 -3.15 -18.64
N LYS A 106 17.36 -3.80 -18.69
CA LYS A 106 16.45 -3.71 -19.83
C LYS A 106 15.91 -2.30 -20.01
N ALA A 107 15.54 -1.62 -18.92
CA ALA A 107 15.10 -0.23 -18.96
C ALA A 107 16.17 0.70 -19.54
N MET A 108 17.43 0.58 -19.09
CA MET A 108 18.53 1.39 -19.62
C MET A 108 18.85 1.07 -21.09
N ASN A 109 18.79 -0.21 -21.48
CA ASN A 109 18.98 -0.61 -22.88
C ASN A 109 17.86 -0.07 -23.80
N ALA A 110 16.61 -0.11 -23.34
CA ALA A 110 15.47 0.45 -24.06
C ALA A 110 15.57 1.98 -24.15
N PHE A 111 15.93 2.65 -23.06
CA PHE A 111 16.20 4.10 -23.03
C PHE A 111 17.28 4.47 -24.05
N LYS A 112 18.43 3.78 -24.03
CA LYS A 112 19.53 4.02 -24.98
C LYS A 112 19.05 3.89 -26.41
N LYS A 113 18.29 2.84 -26.74
CA LYS A 113 17.77 2.60 -28.09
C LYS A 113 16.83 3.72 -28.54
N ALA A 114 15.91 4.15 -27.67
CA ALA A 114 14.95 5.21 -27.99
C ALA A 114 15.62 6.59 -28.10
N PHE A 115 16.51 6.92 -27.16
CA PHE A 115 17.17 8.22 -27.08
C PHE A 115 18.20 8.45 -28.20
N MET A 116 18.87 7.38 -28.66
CA MET A 116 19.88 7.45 -29.73
C MET A 116 19.28 7.31 -31.13
N ALA A 117 17.96 7.35 -31.30
CA ALA A 117 17.33 7.33 -32.61
C ALA A 117 17.62 8.64 -33.36
N ASP A 118 17.89 8.54 -34.68
CA ASP A 118 18.23 9.71 -35.53
C ASP A 118 17.12 10.78 -35.56
N SER A 119 15.87 10.37 -35.36
CA SER A 119 14.72 11.26 -35.21
C SER A 119 13.61 10.56 -34.43
N ILE A 120 12.86 11.33 -33.63
CA ILE A 120 11.67 10.84 -32.90
C ILE A 120 10.49 11.71 -33.30
N ASP A 121 9.47 11.12 -33.93
CA ASP A 121 8.22 11.79 -34.23
C ASP A 121 7.20 11.66 -33.08
N MET A 122 6.19 12.53 -33.09
CA MET A 122 5.17 12.55 -32.04
C MET A 122 4.32 11.27 -32.02
N GLU A 123 4.17 10.58 -33.15
CA GLU A 123 3.42 9.32 -33.23
C GLU A 123 4.16 8.22 -32.46
N THR A 124 5.48 8.13 -32.62
CA THR A 124 6.34 7.20 -31.89
C THR A 124 6.26 7.45 -30.39
N VAL A 125 6.30 8.71 -29.97
CA VAL A 125 6.15 9.09 -28.55
C VAL A 125 4.78 8.68 -28.02
N GLN A 126 3.70 8.94 -28.75
CA GLN A 126 2.34 8.58 -28.34
C GLN A 126 2.15 7.07 -28.21
N LYS A 127 2.65 6.28 -29.18
CA LYS A 127 2.60 4.82 -29.12
C LYS A 127 3.36 4.28 -27.91
N ALA A 128 4.58 4.75 -27.69
CA ALA A 128 5.38 4.34 -26.55
C ALA A 128 4.68 4.67 -25.22
N ALA A 129 4.06 5.85 -25.12
CA ALA A 129 3.30 6.24 -23.93
C ALA A 129 2.06 5.35 -23.69
N GLN A 130 1.31 5.02 -24.74
CA GLN A 130 0.15 4.14 -24.65
C GLN A 130 0.53 2.71 -24.25
N GLU A 131 1.57 2.15 -24.88
CA GLU A 131 2.10 0.83 -24.54
C GLU A 131 2.58 0.78 -23.09
N PHE A 132 3.36 1.78 -22.67
CA PHE A 132 3.82 1.89 -21.30
C PHE A 132 2.64 2.00 -20.32
N GLN A 133 1.66 2.85 -20.59
CA GLN A 133 0.48 3.01 -19.73
C GLN A 133 -0.33 1.71 -19.62
N GLY A 134 -0.55 1.00 -20.73
CA GLY A 134 -1.26 -0.28 -20.72
C GLY A 134 -0.53 -1.35 -19.92
N LEU A 135 0.79 -1.48 -20.10
CA LEU A 135 1.62 -2.41 -19.34
C LEU A 135 1.69 -2.03 -17.85
N MET A 136 1.75 -0.73 -17.53
CA MET A 136 1.74 -0.25 -16.15
C MET A 136 0.44 -0.56 -15.43
N THR A 137 -0.71 -0.43 -16.10
CA THR A 137 -2.01 -0.85 -15.53
C THR A 137 -1.99 -2.34 -15.20
N LYS A 138 -1.61 -3.18 -16.16
CA LYS A 138 -1.54 -4.63 -15.96
C LYS A 138 -0.56 -5.01 -14.85
N ALA A 139 0.62 -4.40 -14.81
CA ALA A 139 1.62 -4.68 -13.78
C ALA A 139 1.13 -4.29 -12.37
N ARG A 140 0.36 -3.20 -12.24
CA ARG A 140 -0.27 -2.80 -10.97
C ARG A 140 -1.37 -3.75 -10.54
N GLU A 141 -2.19 -4.23 -11.47
CA GLU A 141 -3.20 -5.26 -11.20
C GLU A 141 -2.54 -6.55 -10.70
N GLU A 142 -1.50 -7.04 -11.39
CA GLU A 142 -0.73 -8.22 -10.99
C GLU A 142 -0.07 -8.05 -9.61
N ALA A 143 0.54 -6.89 -9.35
CA ALA A 143 1.15 -6.59 -8.05
C ALA A 143 0.12 -6.53 -6.92
N THR A 144 -1.08 -6.01 -7.20
CA THR A 144 -2.19 -5.98 -6.23
C THR A 144 -2.68 -7.38 -5.94
N ALA A 145 -2.94 -8.18 -6.97
CA ALA A 145 -3.36 -9.57 -6.83
C ALA A 145 -2.31 -10.41 -6.09
N ALA A 146 -1.02 -10.20 -6.35
CA ALA A 146 0.06 -10.89 -5.64
C ALA A 146 0.08 -10.54 -4.14
N LYS A 147 -0.08 -9.25 -3.80
CA LYS A 147 -0.18 -8.81 -2.39
C LYS A 147 -1.40 -9.38 -1.69
N GLU A 148 -2.54 -9.44 -2.37
CA GLU A 148 -3.76 -10.05 -1.81
C GLU A 148 -3.60 -11.56 -1.61
N ALA A 149 -2.98 -12.25 -2.56
CA ALA A 149 -2.66 -13.67 -2.46
C ALA A 149 -1.66 -13.95 -1.31
N GLU A 150 -0.65 -13.10 -1.14
CA GLU A 150 0.29 -13.19 -0.02
C GLU A 150 -0.45 -13.06 1.32
N LYS A 151 -1.33 -12.07 1.47
CA LYS A 151 -2.15 -11.91 2.68
C LYS A 151 -3.08 -13.09 2.92
N ALA A 152 -3.70 -13.62 1.87
CA ALA A 152 -4.57 -14.79 1.96
C ALA A 152 -3.79 -16.07 2.33
N ALA A 153 -2.52 -16.16 1.92
CA ALA A 153 -1.61 -17.27 2.25
C ALA A 153 -0.89 -17.10 3.60
N ALA A 154 -1.10 -15.98 4.31
CA ALA A 154 -0.52 -15.77 5.63
C ALA A 154 -0.99 -16.89 6.59
N PRO A 155 -0.12 -17.41 7.48
CA PRO A 155 -0.46 -18.53 8.37
C PRO A 155 -1.78 -18.34 9.12
N ASP A 156 -1.97 -17.17 9.73
CA ASP A 156 -3.17 -16.83 10.49
C ASP A 156 -4.43 -16.81 9.59
N ALA A 157 -4.31 -16.33 8.34
CA ALA A 157 -5.43 -16.31 7.39
C ALA A 157 -5.85 -17.72 6.99
N VAL A 158 -4.88 -18.60 6.73
CA VAL A 158 -5.12 -20.01 6.39
C VAL A 158 -5.72 -20.75 7.59
N GLU A 159 -5.20 -20.51 8.79
CA GLU A 159 -5.72 -21.09 10.04
C GLU A 159 -7.16 -20.64 10.29
N ASN A 160 -7.47 -19.35 10.15
CA ASN A 160 -8.82 -18.82 10.33
C ASN A 160 -9.85 -19.42 9.37
N VAL A 161 -9.48 -19.59 8.09
CA VAL A 161 -10.36 -20.27 7.10
C VAL A 161 -10.64 -21.70 7.54
N LYS A 162 -9.59 -22.42 7.98
CA LYS A 162 -9.74 -23.79 8.48
C LYS A 162 -10.66 -23.84 9.69
N LEU A 163 -10.43 -23.00 10.70
CA LEU A 163 -11.24 -22.93 11.92
C LEU A 163 -12.71 -22.61 11.62
N GLY A 164 -12.99 -21.68 10.70
CA GLY A 164 -14.35 -21.37 10.27
C GLY A 164 -15.05 -22.55 9.59
N ASN A 165 -14.35 -23.24 8.70
CA ASN A 165 -14.89 -24.43 8.02
C ASN A 165 -15.17 -25.58 8.99
N GLU A 166 -14.27 -25.83 9.93
CA GLU A 166 -14.45 -26.83 11.00
C GLU A 166 -15.65 -26.47 11.88
N TYR A 167 -15.76 -25.21 12.30
CA TYR A 167 -16.88 -24.71 13.09
C TYR A 167 -18.23 -24.92 12.37
N VAL A 168 -18.33 -24.56 11.08
CA VAL A 168 -19.55 -24.78 10.28
C VAL A 168 -19.88 -26.26 10.13
N ALA A 169 -18.87 -27.12 9.94
CA ALA A 169 -19.09 -28.56 9.87
C ALA A 169 -19.65 -29.11 11.19
N GLU A 170 -19.12 -28.67 12.32
CA GLU A 170 -19.59 -29.07 13.65
C GLU A 170 -21.03 -28.64 13.93
N ILE A 171 -21.39 -27.38 13.62
CA ILE A 171 -22.77 -26.90 13.86
C ILE A 171 -23.76 -27.65 12.96
N LYS A 172 -23.42 -27.94 11.70
CA LYS A 172 -24.29 -28.69 10.78
C LYS A 172 -24.49 -30.13 11.22
N ALA A 173 -23.47 -30.74 11.81
CA ALA A 173 -23.58 -32.08 12.37
C ALA A 173 -24.52 -32.12 13.59
N LYS A 174 -24.61 -31.01 14.34
CA LYS A 174 -25.47 -30.86 15.52
C LYS A 174 -26.88 -30.37 15.18
N ASP A 175 -27.02 -29.58 14.11
CA ASP A 175 -28.28 -28.94 13.71
C ASP A 175 -28.44 -28.98 12.19
N SER A 176 -29.33 -29.86 11.72
CA SER A 176 -29.63 -30.03 10.30
C SER A 176 -30.39 -28.85 9.67
N SER A 177 -30.82 -27.87 10.45
CA SER A 177 -31.46 -26.65 9.92
C SER A 177 -30.45 -25.66 9.36
N VAL A 178 -29.16 -25.82 9.67
CA VAL A 178 -28.08 -24.98 9.13
C VAL A 178 -27.85 -25.32 7.65
N LYS A 179 -27.99 -24.33 6.78
CA LYS A 179 -27.80 -24.43 5.33
C LYS A 179 -26.60 -23.59 4.88
N THR A 180 -26.11 -23.84 3.67
CA THR A 180 -25.05 -23.02 3.04
C THR A 180 -25.47 -22.66 1.63
N THR A 181 -25.26 -21.40 1.26
CA THR A 181 -25.54 -20.88 -0.08
C THR A 181 -24.37 -21.17 -1.02
N GLU A 182 -24.53 -20.87 -2.31
CA GLU A 182 -23.47 -21.04 -3.31
C GLU A 182 -22.25 -20.15 -3.06
N SER A 183 -22.43 -19.00 -2.39
CA SER A 183 -21.33 -18.09 -2.02
C SER A 183 -20.50 -18.61 -0.84
N GLY A 184 -20.98 -19.61 -0.13
CA GLY A 184 -20.35 -20.14 1.09
C GLY A 184 -20.90 -19.57 2.40
N LEU A 185 -21.85 -18.62 2.34
CA LEU A 185 -22.57 -18.17 3.54
C LEU A 185 -23.32 -19.35 4.16
N SER A 186 -23.03 -19.65 5.42
CA SER A 186 -23.82 -20.61 6.18
C SER A 186 -24.79 -19.88 7.09
N TYR A 187 -26.00 -20.41 7.26
CA TYR A 187 -27.04 -19.72 8.00
C TYR A 187 -28.05 -20.68 8.61
N LYS A 188 -28.74 -20.21 9.65
CA LYS A 188 -29.90 -20.83 10.26
C LYS A 188 -31.01 -19.79 10.36
N ILE A 189 -32.19 -20.10 9.84
CA ILE A 189 -33.37 -19.24 10.01
C ILE A 189 -34.11 -19.69 11.26
N ASP A 190 -34.17 -18.82 12.26
CA ASP A 190 -34.92 -19.04 13.50
C ASP A 190 -36.37 -18.57 13.37
N ALA A 191 -36.60 -17.54 12.56
CA ALA A 191 -37.93 -17.08 12.14
C ALA A 191 -37.87 -16.53 10.72
N GLU A 192 -38.76 -17.00 9.83
CA GLU A 192 -38.78 -16.56 8.43
C GLU A 192 -39.19 -15.07 8.28
N GLY A 193 -40.06 -14.59 9.17
CA GLY A 193 -40.69 -13.27 9.04
C GLY A 193 -41.78 -13.25 7.97
N GLU A 194 -42.10 -12.05 7.49
CA GLU A 194 -43.03 -11.83 6.39
C GLU A 194 -42.50 -12.42 5.06
N ALA A 195 -43.39 -12.69 4.10
CA ALA A 195 -42.98 -13.28 2.82
C ALA A 195 -42.14 -12.32 1.94
N ALA A 196 -42.32 -11.00 2.11
CA ALA A 196 -41.56 -10.01 1.38
C ALA A 196 -40.14 -9.88 1.96
N LYS A 197 -39.14 -10.09 1.11
CA LYS A 197 -37.71 -10.03 1.45
C LYS A 197 -37.08 -8.75 0.89
N PRO A 198 -36.06 -8.18 1.57
CA PRO A 198 -35.34 -7.03 1.04
C PRO A 198 -34.60 -7.39 -0.25
N THR A 199 -34.40 -6.39 -1.11
CA THR A 199 -33.51 -6.45 -2.28
C THR A 199 -32.12 -5.93 -1.92
N ALA A 200 -31.11 -6.17 -2.76
CA ALA A 200 -29.75 -5.70 -2.52
C ALA A 200 -29.59 -4.17 -2.34
N ASN A 201 -30.59 -3.38 -2.76
CA ASN A 201 -30.60 -1.92 -2.62
C ASN A 201 -31.47 -1.43 -1.46
N SER A 202 -32.20 -2.32 -0.78
CA SER A 202 -33.13 -1.93 0.28
C SER A 202 -32.39 -1.28 1.44
N THR A 203 -33.07 -0.34 2.09
CA THR A 203 -32.67 0.12 3.43
C THR A 203 -33.41 -0.70 4.47
N VAL A 204 -32.68 -1.23 5.46
CA VAL A 204 -33.23 -2.11 6.49
C VAL A 204 -32.94 -1.56 7.88
N VAL A 205 -33.83 -1.87 8.82
CA VAL A 205 -33.61 -1.62 10.26
C VAL A 205 -33.46 -2.98 10.94
N VAL A 206 -32.37 -3.18 11.67
CA VAL A 206 -32.00 -4.47 12.25
C VAL A 206 -31.57 -4.34 13.72
N ASN A 207 -31.92 -5.34 14.52
CA ASN A 207 -31.11 -5.67 15.69
C ASN A 207 -30.10 -6.73 15.28
N TYR A 208 -28.87 -6.63 15.79
CA TYR A 208 -27.88 -7.67 15.59
C TYR A 208 -26.83 -7.72 16.70
N THR A 209 -26.18 -8.88 16.80
CA THR A 209 -24.98 -9.08 17.58
C THR A 209 -23.96 -9.85 16.74
N GLY A 210 -22.84 -9.21 16.45
CA GLY A 210 -21.69 -9.80 15.76
C GLY A 210 -20.65 -10.29 16.77
N ARG A 211 -20.22 -11.54 16.61
CA ARG A 211 -19.23 -12.20 17.48
C ARG A 211 -18.19 -12.99 16.70
N HIS A 212 -17.01 -13.10 17.30
CA HIS A 212 -15.95 -14.02 16.91
C HIS A 212 -16.37 -15.48 17.19
N LEU A 213 -15.66 -16.45 16.61
CA LEU A 213 -15.95 -17.88 16.86
C LEU A 213 -15.75 -18.29 18.33
N ASN A 214 -14.91 -17.58 19.07
CA ASN A 214 -14.71 -17.79 20.50
C ASN A 214 -15.86 -17.23 21.38
N GLY A 215 -16.83 -16.53 20.78
CA GLY A 215 -17.99 -15.92 21.46
C GLY A 215 -17.81 -14.45 21.83
N ASP A 216 -16.62 -13.87 21.67
CA ASP A 216 -16.38 -12.46 21.97
C ASP A 216 -17.17 -11.57 21.02
N VAL A 217 -17.93 -10.61 21.58
CA VAL A 217 -18.75 -9.68 20.81
C VAL A 217 -17.88 -8.51 20.34
N PHE A 218 -17.82 -8.28 19.03
CA PHE A 218 -17.12 -7.13 18.44
C PHE A 218 -18.07 -5.98 18.10
N ASP A 219 -19.35 -6.26 17.86
CA ASP A 219 -20.36 -5.24 17.57
C ASP A 219 -21.78 -5.71 17.96
N SER A 220 -22.61 -4.82 18.51
CA SER A 220 -24.00 -5.15 18.88
C SER A 220 -24.94 -3.94 19.01
N THR A 221 -26.17 -4.05 18.55
CA THR A 221 -27.22 -3.04 18.79
C THR A 221 -27.74 -3.03 20.23
N ASP A 222 -27.39 -4.03 21.03
CA ASP A 222 -27.81 -4.11 22.43
C ASP A 222 -27.39 -2.86 23.22
N GLY A 223 -28.36 -2.25 23.91
CA GLY A 223 -28.14 -1.00 24.65
C GLY A 223 -27.97 0.26 23.80
N ARG A 224 -27.85 0.15 22.47
CA ARG A 224 -27.78 1.29 21.52
C ARG A 224 -29.06 1.50 20.72
N GLY A 225 -29.91 0.49 20.66
CA GLY A 225 -31.10 0.46 19.82
C GLY A 225 -30.81 -0.01 18.39
N PRO A 226 -31.85 -0.19 17.57
CA PRO A 226 -31.69 -0.75 16.23
C PRO A 226 -30.79 0.08 15.31
N ALA A 227 -30.10 -0.59 14.39
CA ALA A 227 -29.25 0.04 13.39
C ALA A 227 -29.94 0.05 12.02
N THR A 228 -29.74 1.14 11.26
CA THR A 228 -30.24 1.27 9.90
C THR A 228 -29.10 1.11 8.90
N PHE A 229 -29.26 0.24 7.92
CA PHE A 229 -28.26 -0.01 6.87
C PHE A 229 -28.87 0.08 5.48
N ASN A 230 -28.13 0.68 4.54
CA ASN A 230 -28.32 0.38 3.13
C ASN A 230 -27.55 -0.91 2.82
N LEU A 231 -28.23 -1.92 2.26
CA LEU A 231 -27.62 -3.22 2.03
C LEU A 231 -26.43 -3.20 1.07
N GLN A 232 -26.26 -2.19 0.22
CA GLN A 232 -25.05 -2.03 -0.60
C GLN A 232 -23.81 -1.64 0.21
N GLY A 233 -23.99 -1.03 1.40
CA GLY A 233 -22.91 -0.51 2.23
C GLY A 233 -22.40 -1.47 3.30
N VAL A 234 -22.92 -2.70 3.37
CA VAL A 234 -22.53 -3.71 4.37
C VAL A 234 -21.74 -4.85 3.71
N VAL A 235 -21.08 -5.67 4.53
CA VAL A 235 -20.29 -6.80 4.02
C VAL A 235 -21.17 -7.81 3.25
N PRO A 236 -20.64 -8.45 2.18
CA PRO A 236 -21.44 -9.27 1.27
C PRO A 236 -22.30 -10.33 1.94
N GLY A 237 -21.76 -11.07 2.90
CA GLY A 237 -22.49 -12.15 3.59
C GLY A 237 -23.60 -11.64 4.51
N PHE A 238 -23.45 -10.45 5.09
CA PHE A 238 -24.48 -9.84 5.92
C PHE A 238 -25.65 -9.36 5.06
N ARG A 239 -25.35 -8.73 3.91
CA ARG A 239 -26.35 -8.40 2.89
C ARG A 239 -27.09 -9.64 2.43
N GLU A 240 -26.37 -10.67 2.01
CA GLU A 240 -26.96 -11.92 1.52
C GLU A 240 -27.85 -12.57 2.58
N GLY A 241 -27.36 -12.67 3.82
CA GLY A 241 -28.11 -13.27 4.92
C GLY A 241 -29.41 -12.55 5.26
N LEU A 242 -29.41 -11.21 5.26
CA LEU A 242 -30.64 -10.44 5.49
C LEU A 242 -31.68 -10.58 4.36
N MET A 243 -31.23 -10.86 3.13
CA MET A 243 -32.12 -11.16 2.00
C MET A 243 -32.74 -12.56 2.07
N LEU A 244 -32.37 -13.39 3.04
CA LEU A 244 -32.97 -14.71 3.25
C LEU A 244 -34.24 -14.67 4.11
N ILE A 245 -34.46 -13.60 4.88
CA ILE A 245 -35.59 -13.43 5.79
C ILE A 245 -36.43 -12.20 5.42
N GLY A 246 -37.69 -12.18 5.81
CA GLY A 246 -38.54 -10.99 5.70
C GLY A 246 -38.65 -10.22 7.02
N LYS A 247 -39.47 -9.16 7.02
CA LYS A 247 -39.73 -8.36 8.22
C LYS A 247 -40.21 -9.22 9.40
N GLY A 248 -39.66 -8.98 10.59
CA GLY A 248 -39.85 -9.78 11.79
C GLY A 248 -39.04 -11.09 11.82
N GLY A 249 -38.29 -11.39 10.77
CA GLY A 249 -37.47 -12.60 10.67
C GLY A 249 -36.23 -12.53 11.55
N LYS A 250 -35.71 -13.71 11.90
CA LYS A 250 -34.52 -13.90 12.73
C LYS A 250 -33.65 -14.99 12.12
N ALA A 251 -32.36 -14.77 12.13
CA ALA A 251 -31.40 -15.76 11.66
C ALA A 251 -30.06 -15.64 12.39
N THR A 252 -29.36 -16.76 12.50
CA THR A 252 -27.92 -16.78 12.75
C THR A 252 -27.19 -16.96 11.42
N LEU A 253 -26.24 -16.07 11.14
CA LEU A 253 -25.39 -16.07 9.95
C LEU A 253 -23.96 -16.42 10.36
N TYR A 254 -23.33 -17.33 9.62
CA TYR A 254 -21.93 -17.73 9.77
C TYR A 254 -21.21 -17.31 8.49
N ILE A 255 -20.59 -16.12 8.55
CA ILE A 255 -20.07 -15.42 7.40
C ILE A 255 -18.57 -15.74 7.28
N PRO A 256 -18.13 -16.49 6.25
CA PRO A 256 -16.70 -16.72 6.03
C PRO A 256 -15.98 -15.41 5.75
N GLY A 257 -14.68 -15.34 6.08
CA GLY A 257 -13.90 -14.11 5.96
C GLY A 257 -13.98 -13.43 4.59
N GLU A 258 -14.02 -14.19 3.50
CA GLU A 258 -14.16 -13.68 2.12
C GLU A 258 -15.48 -12.94 1.87
N LEU A 259 -16.54 -13.29 2.59
CA LEU A 259 -17.85 -12.60 2.57
C LEU A 259 -17.97 -11.54 3.69
N ALA A 260 -16.91 -11.34 4.47
CA ALA A 260 -16.79 -10.37 5.56
C ALA A 260 -15.69 -9.33 5.25
N TYR A 261 -14.55 -9.40 5.97
CA TYR A 261 -13.45 -8.43 5.89
C TYR A 261 -12.21 -8.93 5.13
N GLY A 262 -12.28 -10.14 4.56
CA GLY A 262 -11.25 -10.75 3.72
C GLY A 262 -9.88 -10.86 4.39
N SER A 263 -8.83 -10.96 3.57
CA SER A 263 -7.45 -11.15 4.01
C SER A 263 -6.86 -9.93 4.73
N ASN A 264 -7.56 -8.79 4.71
CA ASN A 264 -7.17 -7.60 5.46
C ASN A 264 -7.69 -7.61 6.91
N GLY A 265 -8.77 -8.34 7.18
CA GLY A 265 -9.48 -8.27 8.46
C GLY A 265 -10.01 -6.87 8.78
N GLN A 266 -10.35 -6.63 10.04
CA GLN A 266 -10.70 -5.30 10.56
C GLN A 266 -10.01 -5.08 11.92
N PRO A 267 -8.76 -4.57 11.92
CA PRO A 267 -7.97 -4.42 13.14
C PRO A 267 -8.65 -3.53 14.21
N SER A 268 -9.43 -2.53 13.81
CA SER A 268 -10.13 -1.67 14.77
C SER A 268 -11.22 -2.39 15.57
N ALA A 269 -11.72 -3.51 15.04
CA ALA A 269 -12.69 -4.38 15.69
C ALA A 269 -12.06 -5.70 16.15
N ASN A 270 -10.72 -5.79 16.16
CA ASN A 270 -9.97 -7.00 16.49
C ASN A 270 -10.32 -8.22 15.61
N ILE A 271 -10.74 -7.99 14.36
CA ILE A 271 -11.07 -9.06 13.41
C ILE A 271 -9.83 -9.38 12.59
N GLY A 272 -9.39 -10.64 12.64
CA GLY A 272 -8.23 -11.17 11.95
C GLY A 272 -8.46 -11.38 10.44
N PRO A 273 -7.38 -11.69 9.70
CA PRO A 273 -7.46 -11.96 8.27
C PRO A 273 -8.28 -13.23 8.01
N ASN A 274 -9.20 -13.17 7.05
CA ASN A 274 -10.13 -14.24 6.68
C ASN A 274 -10.90 -14.87 7.86
N GLU A 275 -11.08 -14.14 8.96
CA GLU A 275 -11.79 -14.64 10.12
C GLU A 275 -13.30 -14.79 9.83
N MET A 276 -13.85 -15.96 10.18
CA MET A 276 -15.29 -16.20 10.11
C MET A 276 -16.00 -15.49 11.27
N LEU A 277 -17.10 -14.82 10.95
CA LEU A 277 -17.90 -14.08 11.93
C LEU A 277 -19.27 -14.69 12.07
N VAL A 278 -19.81 -14.67 13.29
CA VAL A 278 -21.18 -15.09 13.56
C VAL A 278 -22.03 -13.87 13.88
N PHE A 279 -23.18 -13.77 13.22
CA PHE A 279 -24.16 -12.72 13.49
C PHE A 279 -25.49 -13.34 13.85
N ASP A 280 -26.06 -12.94 14.97
CA ASP A 280 -27.50 -13.10 15.18
C ASP A 280 -28.18 -11.82 14.72
N VAL A 281 -29.18 -11.94 13.87
CA VAL A 281 -29.90 -10.81 13.27
C VAL A 281 -31.40 -10.93 13.47
N GLU A 282 -32.06 -9.80 13.66
CA GLU A 282 -33.51 -9.65 13.61
C GLU A 282 -33.85 -8.47 12.68
N LEU A 283 -34.60 -8.75 11.62
CA LEU A 283 -35.00 -7.75 10.63
C LEU A 283 -36.28 -7.05 11.09
N LEU A 284 -36.20 -5.80 11.50
CA LEU A 284 -37.33 -5.06 12.07
C LEU A 284 -38.15 -4.34 11.01
N GLU A 285 -37.49 -3.81 9.99
CA GLU A 285 -38.13 -3.02 8.93
C GLU A 285 -37.38 -3.16 7.61
N VAL A 286 -38.14 -3.13 6.51
CA VAL A 286 -37.64 -3.14 5.13
C VAL A 286 -38.25 -1.95 4.42
N ASN A 287 -37.38 -1.03 4.00
CA ASN A 287 -37.72 0.10 3.16
C ASN A 287 -37.22 -0.19 1.75
N PRO A 288 -38.10 -0.69 0.85
CA PRO A 288 -37.74 -0.88 -0.54
C PRO A 288 -37.41 0.47 -1.18
N GLU A 289 -36.35 0.49 -1.99
CA GLU A 289 -35.98 1.67 -2.80
C GLU A 289 -37.04 1.97 -3.86
#